data_AF-A0A9P4R6L9-F1
#
_entry.id   AF-A0A9P4R6L9-F1
#
_cell.length_a   1.000
_cell.length_b   1.000
_cell.length_c   1.000
_cell.angle_alpha   90.00
_cell.angle_beta   90.00
_cell.angle_gamma   90.00
#
_symmetry.space_group_name_H-M   'P 1'
#
loop_
_entity.id
_entity.type
_entity.pdbx_description
1 polymer ?
#
loop_
_entity_poly.entity_id
_entity_poly.type
_entity_poly.pdbx_seq_one_letter_code
_entity_poly.pdbx_strand_id
1 'polypeptide(L)'
;MAMFMEGNGQVYEETTVPVQSMLGSWTRQSRAGNLGTRRRRRHRNGLGSSSLRDIAMRACVQNIDIIPAETLRYYGWHYGNMLRVALENSKLWSFSTWCLFQEAFPDDIDDSDQYYHVRVAAREHTAPDLIDSFALHLSKFTFECLTHLSIRNLRITKAHMMSLLQIPNLAVLSLEQPPVHYIDRTDDPDDRFMSIWGRSVREKGAFGKLKAIRLKHFAMGLVDSLQVLERFPALSLCNLDAGLVLEELHDIDLGSSSFGEEFHNDQWQDLPSEGNLDHRWKFKRLRPINYSVQEDMERMYSIATELDQNATSKVSHSRLSIDYGEESSKTRYDPSEASLWLKRTPQVMDQAHKRSNEEAMGAPPKKKKRMEIRRNKQKDVGSMLAGFGG
;
A
#
# COMPACT_ATOMS: atom_id res chain seq x y z
N MET A 1 -0.72 -27.54 -32.50
CA MET A 1 -0.92 -28.73 -33.37
C MET A 1 -0.06 -28.52 -34.60
N ALA A 2 0.90 -29.40 -34.87
CA ALA A 2 1.80 -29.21 -36.01
C ALA A 2 1.09 -29.62 -37.31
N MET A 3 1.10 -28.75 -38.32
CA MET A 3 0.55 -29.02 -39.64
C MET A 3 1.68 -29.20 -40.64
N PHE A 4 1.72 -30.36 -41.29
CA PHE A 4 2.71 -30.68 -42.32
C PHE A 4 2.11 -30.45 -43.71
N MET A 5 2.82 -29.71 -44.56
CA MET A 5 2.44 -29.50 -45.96
C MET A 5 3.26 -30.41 -46.88
N GLU A 6 2.62 -31.44 -47.44
CA GLU A 6 3.27 -32.44 -48.30
C GLU A 6 3.87 -31.86 -49.59
N GLY A 7 3.31 -30.78 -50.13
CA GLY A 7 3.75 -30.20 -51.41
C GLY A 7 5.12 -29.51 -51.36
N ASN A 8 5.61 -29.14 -50.17
CA ASN A 8 6.87 -28.42 -50.01
C ASN A 8 7.71 -28.90 -48.80
N GLY A 9 7.23 -29.91 -48.05
CA GLY A 9 7.93 -30.47 -46.91
C GLY A 9 8.02 -29.53 -45.70
N GLN A 10 7.26 -28.43 -45.66
CA GLN A 10 7.29 -27.49 -44.53
C GLN A 10 6.38 -27.98 -43.39
N VAL A 11 6.91 -27.91 -42.17
CA VAL A 11 6.17 -28.18 -40.92
C VAL A 11 5.88 -26.83 -40.26
N TYR A 12 4.61 -26.52 -40.04
CA TYR A 12 4.19 -25.34 -39.29
C TYR A 12 3.79 -25.76 -37.89
N GLU A 13 4.42 -25.18 -36.88
CA GLU A 13 4.00 -25.32 -35.48
C GLU A 13 3.32 -24.02 -35.05
N GLU A 14 1.99 -24.08 -34.85
CA GLU A 14 1.26 -22.96 -34.27
C GLU A 14 1.48 -22.95 -32.75
N THR A 15 2.38 -22.08 -32.30
CA THR A 15 2.57 -21.78 -30.87
C THR A 15 1.65 -20.63 -30.50
N THR A 16 0.51 -20.95 -29.87
CA THR A 16 -0.32 -19.94 -29.23
C THR A 16 0.32 -19.52 -27.91
N VAL A 17 1.17 -18.49 -27.97
CA VAL A 17 1.60 -17.80 -26.75
C VAL A 17 0.44 -16.88 -26.34
N PRO A 18 -0.15 -17.01 -25.14
CA PRO A 18 -1.09 -16.01 -24.67
C PRO A 18 -0.33 -14.68 -24.58
N VAL A 19 -0.56 -13.81 -25.56
CA VAL A 19 -0.09 -12.43 -25.49
C VAL A 19 -0.99 -11.74 -24.49
N GLN A 20 -0.65 -11.87 -23.21
CA GLN A 20 -1.12 -10.93 -22.21
C GLN A 20 -0.70 -9.56 -22.74
N SER A 21 -1.67 -8.68 -23.02
CA SER A 21 -1.36 -7.31 -23.43
C SER A 21 -0.30 -6.80 -22.46
N MET A 22 0.92 -6.53 -22.97
CA MET A 22 2.04 -6.07 -22.14
C MET A 22 1.73 -4.72 -21.44
N LEU A 23 0.54 -4.16 -21.69
CA LEU A 23 0.09 -2.83 -21.33
C LEU A 23 -1.31 -2.87 -20.71
N GLY A 24 -1.54 -3.83 -19.82
CA GLY A 24 -2.58 -3.75 -18.79
C GLY A 24 -2.05 -3.20 -17.46
N SER A 25 -0.95 -2.44 -17.45
CA SER A 25 -0.44 -1.89 -16.19
C SER A 25 -1.38 -0.78 -15.72
N TRP A 26 -1.95 -0.95 -14.53
CA TRP A 26 -2.73 0.07 -13.81
C TRP A 26 -2.01 1.44 -13.79
N THR A 27 -0.69 1.45 -13.93
CA THR A 27 0.17 2.63 -14.06
C THR A 27 -0.12 3.51 -15.28
N ARG A 28 -0.61 2.93 -16.38
CA ARG A 28 -0.92 3.63 -17.64
C ARG A 28 -2.40 3.96 -17.79
N GLN A 29 -3.23 3.53 -16.84
CA GLN A 29 -4.65 3.84 -16.86
C GLN A 29 -4.83 5.35 -16.66
N SER A 30 -5.27 6.04 -17.70
CA SER A 30 -5.57 7.46 -17.60
C SER A 30 -6.98 7.67 -17.05
N ARG A 31 -7.24 8.88 -16.52
CA ARG A 31 -8.58 9.27 -16.01
C ARG A 31 -9.70 9.17 -17.08
N ALA A 32 -9.36 9.07 -18.37
CA ALA A 32 -10.33 8.90 -19.45
C ALA A 32 -10.92 7.48 -19.54
N GLY A 33 -10.36 6.51 -18.81
CA GLY A 33 -10.62 5.08 -18.99
C GLY A 33 -10.05 4.54 -20.32
N ASN A 34 -10.15 3.23 -20.53
CA ASN A 34 -9.71 2.52 -21.76
C ASN A 34 -10.48 2.93 -23.04
N LEU A 35 -11.35 3.93 -22.96
CA LEU A 35 -12.09 4.46 -24.09
C LEU A 35 -11.07 5.02 -25.08
N GLY A 36 -10.91 4.34 -26.23
CA GLY A 36 -10.00 4.59 -27.36
C GLY A 36 -10.07 5.99 -27.98
N THR A 37 -9.90 7.02 -27.15
CA THR A 37 -10.11 8.43 -27.41
C THR A 37 -8.90 9.08 -28.07
N ARG A 38 -7.77 8.38 -28.20
CA ARG A 38 -6.65 8.80 -29.07
C ARG A 38 -7.13 9.10 -30.49
N ARG A 39 -8.17 8.42 -31.00
CA ARG A 39 -8.65 8.59 -32.39
C ARG A 39 -9.77 9.62 -32.60
N ARG A 40 -10.43 10.14 -31.55
CA ARG A 40 -11.65 10.97 -31.72
C ARG A 40 -11.52 12.45 -31.39
N ARG A 41 -10.32 12.94 -31.06
CA ARG A 41 -10.05 14.39 -30.99
C ARG A 41 -9.87 14.98 -32.39
N ARG A 42 -10.91 14.87 -33.21
CA ARG A 42 -11.03 15.71 -34.40
C ARG A 42 -11.11 17.16 -33.92
N HIS A 43 -10.29 18.01 -34.53
CA HIS A 43 -10.13 19.43 -34.25
C HIS A 43 -11.50 20.10 -34.02
N ARG A 44 -11.85 20.37 -32.77
CA ARG A 44 -13.08 21.10 -32.42
C ARG A 44 -12.94 22.61 -32.59
N ASN A 45 -11.75 23.09 -32.93
CA ASN A 45 -11.44 24.50 -33.01
C ASN A 45 -11.08 24.88 -34.46
N GLY A 46 -12.10 25.29 -35.21
CA GLY A 46 -11.96 26.12 -36.41
C GLY A 46 -11.53 25.43 -37.71
N LEU A 47 -11.97 26.02 -38.83
CA LEU A 47 -11.42 25.78 -40.16
C LEU A 47 -10.05 26.48 -40.22
N GLY A 48 -8.95 25.73 -40.05
CA GLY A 48 -7.58 26.26 -40.14
C GLY A 48 -6.50 25.28 -39.68
N SER A 49 -5.27 25.45 -40.17
CA SER A 49 -4.11 24.69 -39.69
C SER A 49 -3.77 25.08 -38.24
N SER A 50 -3.50 24.10 -37.37
CA SER A 50 -3.03 24.39 -36.01
C SER A 50 -1.66 25.08 -36.03
N SER A 51 -1.37 25.88 -35.00
CA SER A 51 -0.03 26.46 -34.85
C SER A 51 1.03 25.36 -34.67
N LEU A 52 2.29 25.66 -35.03
CA LEU A 52 3.41 24.75 -34.78
C LEU A 52 3.53 24.37 -33.30
N ARG A 53 3.28 25.35 -32.40
CA ARG A 53 3.25 25.14 -30.96
C ARG A 53 2.21 24.10 -30.54
N ASP A 54 1.00 24.17 -31.08
CA ASP A 54 -0.07 23.19 -30.77
C ASP A 54 0.25 21.81 -31.32
N ILE A 55 0.87 21.74 -32.50
CA ILE A 55 1.32 20.48 -33.10
C ILE A 55 2.40 19.84 -32.22
N ALA A 56 3.42 20.61 -31.81
CA ALA A 56 4.48 20.16 -30.92
C ALA A 56 3.94 19.71 -29.57
N MET A 57 3.05 20.49 -28.95
CA MET A 57 2.44 20.15 -27.66
C MET A 57 1.64 18.84 -27.73
N ARG A 58 0.86 18.63 -28.80
CA ARG A 58 0.15 17.37 -29.01
C ARG A 58 1.11 16.19 -29.18
N ALA A 59 2.21 16.38 -29.90
CA ALA A 59 3.23 15.36 -30.07
C ALA A 59 3.86 14.99 -28.70
N CYS A 60 4.22 15.97 -27.87
CA CYS A 60 4.73 15.74 -26.52
C CYS A 60 3.72 14.99 -25.64
N VAL A 61 2.46 15.42 -25.63
CA VAL A 61 1.39 14.76 -24.86
C VAL A 61 1.18 13.30 -25.28
N GLN A 62 1.26 12.99 -26.59
CA GLN A 62 1.07 11.63 -27.10
C GLN A 62 2.23 10.69 -26.79
N ASN A 63 3.43 11.24 -26.64
CA ASN A 63 4.68 10.54 -26.44
C ASN A 63 5.29 10.86 -25.05
N ILE A 64 4.45 11.21 -24.07
CA ILE A 64 4.94 11.60 -22.73
C ILE A 64 5.70 10.46 -22.04
N ASP A 65 5.39 9.22 -22.40
CA ASP A 65 5.99 8.00 -21.85
C ASP A 65 7.43 7.74 -22.32
N ILE A 66 7.88 8.41 -23.39
CA ILE A 66 9.28 8.34 -23.85
C ILE A 66 10.12 9.54 -23.37
N ILE A 67 9.51 10.54 -22.74
CA ILE A 67 10.22 11.73 -22.27
C ILE A 67 10.75 11.44 -20.86
N PRO A 68 12.08 11.44 -20.65
CA PRO A 68 12.65 11.20 -19.33
C PRO A 68 12.57 12.47 -18.45
N ALA A 69 12.61 12.29 -17.12
CA ALA A 69 12.43 13.38 -16.16
C ALA A 69 13.48 14.49 -16.33
N GLU A 70 14.72 14.14 -16.69
CA GLU A 70 15.82 15.06 -16.92
C GLU A 70 15.54 16.00 -18.10
N THR A 71 14.87 15.49 -19.14
CA THR A 71 14.48 16.31 -20.29
C THR A 71 13.44 17.34 -19.89
N LEU A 72 12.43 16.96 -19.08
CA LEU A 72 11.46 17.92 -18.56
C LEU A 72 12.15 18.97 -17.68
N ARG A 73 13.04 18.55 -16.77
CA ARG A 73 13.79 19.45 -15.89
C ARG A 73 14.64 20.46 -16.67
N TYR A 74 15.28 20.03 -17.76
CA TYR A 74 16.09 20.91 -18.64
C TYR A 74 15.26 22.07 -19.23
N TYR A 75 14.01 21.81 -19.63
CA TYR A 75 13.14 22.87 -20.15
C TYR A 75 12.53 23.75 -19.05
N GLY A 76 12.53 23.29 -17.80
CA GLY A 76 12.02 24.04 -16.65
C GLY A 76 10.50 24.01 -16.49
N TRP A 77 10.03 24.46 -15.32
CA TRP A 77 8.63 24.34 -14.91
C TRP A 77 7.64 25.04 -15.84
N HIS A 78 8.02 26.13 -16.51
CA HIS A 78 7.13 26.84 -17.43
C HIS A 78 6.56 25.91 -18.52
N TYR A 79 7.42 25.15 -19.20
CA TYR A 79 6.99 24.19 -20.22
C TYR A 79 6.41 22.92 -19.61
N GLY A 80 6.92 22.50 -18.45
CA GLY A 80 6.33 21.41 -17.66
C GLY A 80 4.86 21.66 -17.36
N ASN A 81 4.54 22.81 -16.78
CA ASN A 81 3.16 23.20 -16.44
C ASN A 81 2.28 23.32 -17.68
N MET A 82 2.79 23.87 -18.79
CA MET A 82 2.05 23.86 -20.06
C MET A 82 1.70 22.43 -20.52
N LEU A 83 2.65 21.50 -20.41
CA LEU A 83 2.46 20.11 -20.76
C LEU A 83 1.49 19.41 -19.81
N ARG A 84 1.57 19.69 -18.50
CA ARG A 84 0.64 19.21 -17.47
C ARG A 84 -0.80 19.62 -17.78
N VAL A 85 -1.04 20.92 -17.99
CA VAL A 85 -2.35 21.45 -18.36
C VAL A 85 -2.86 20.80 -19.66
N ALA A 86 -1.97 20.56 -20.63
CA ALA A 86 -2.32 19.84 -21.85
C ALA A 86 -2.67 18.36 -21.60
N LEU A 87 -1.98 17.68 -20.68
CA LEU A 87 -2.24 16.30 -20.26
C LEU A 87 -3.58 16.16 -19.50
N GLU A 88 -3.89 17.10 -18.62
CA GLU A 88 -5.16 17.15 -17.87
C GLU A 88 -6.35 17.43 -18.79
N ASN A 89 -6.25 18.48 -19.61
CA ASN A 89 -7.22 18.77 -20.67
C ASN A 89 -7.35 17.59 -21.65
N SER A 90 -6.26 16.82 -21.81
CA SER A 90 -6.28 15.63 -22.64
C SER A 90 -6.87 14.38 -22.00
N LYS A 91 -7.09 14.39 -20.68
CA LYS A 91 -7.38 13.22 -19.85
C LYS A 91 -6.35 12.10 -20.06
N LEU A 92 -5.11 12.47 -20.40
CA LEU A 92 -3.96 11.58 -20.51
C LEU A 92 -3.05 11.65 -19.26
N TRP A 93 -3.46 12.43 -18.26
CA TRP A 93 -2.87 12.39 -16.93
C TRP A 93 -3.04 10.99 -16.34
N SER A 94 -1.92 10.26 -16.30
CA SER A 94 -1.79 8.88 -15.82
C SER A 94 -0.86 8.85 -14.62
N PHE A 95 -0.83 7.73 -13.89
CA PHE A 95 0.06 7.57 -12.76
C PHE A 95 1.54 7.66 -13.16
N SER A 96 1.94 7.03 -14.28
CA SER A 96 3.30 7.16 -14.80
C SER A 96 3.67 8.60 -15.12
N THR A 97 2.72 9.37 -15.66
CA THR A 97 2.94 10.79 -15.94
C THR A 97 3.04 11.60 -14.66
N TRP A 98 2.22 11.31 -13.65
CA TRP A 98 2.33 11.96 -12.36
C TRP A 98 3.69 11.70 -11.70
N CYS A 99 4.17 10.44 -11.67
CA CYS A 99 5.50 10.10 -11.17
C CYS A 99 6.61 10.86 -11.91
N LEU A 100 6.53 10.93 -13.25
CA LEU A 100 7.48 11.67 -14.09
C LEU A 100 7.55 13.15 -13.68
N PHE A 101 6.41 13.77 -13.38
CA PHE A 101 6.35 15.17 -12.94
C PHE A 101 6.88 15.36 -11.51
N GLN A 102 6.53 14.47 -10.59
CA GLN A 102 7.05 14.49 -9.21
C GLN A 102 8.58 14.35 -9.17
N GLU A 103 9.14 13.53 -10.06
CA GLU A 103 10.59 13.38 -10.19
C GLU A 103 11.25 14.60 -10.85
N ALA A 104 10.62 15.18 -11.89
CA ALA A 104 11.18 16.32 -12.60
C ALA A 104 11.13 17.63 -11.79
N PHE A 105 10.03 17.86 -11.05
CA PHE A 105 9.67 19.13 -10.42
C PHE A 105 9.09 18.96 -8.99
N PRO A 106 9.85 18.41 -8.03
CA PRO A 106 9.33 18.14 -6.68
C PRO A 106 8.87 19.41 -5.93
N ASP A 107 9.55 20.54 -6.16
CA ASP A 107 9.32 21.79 -5.41
C ASP A 107 8.32 22.74 -6.09
N ASP A 108 8.05 22.55 -7.38
CA ASP A 108 7.20 23.46 -8.17
C ASP A 108 5.73 23.01 -8.26
N ILE A 109 5.43 21.77 -7.82
CA ILE A 109 4.09 21.20 -7.89
C ILE A 109 3.26 21.68 -6.70
N ASP A 110 2.12 22.32 -7.02
CA ASP A 110 1.13 22.76 -6.03
C ASP A 110 0.74 21.62 -5.07
N ASP A 111 0.46 21.94 -3.81
CA ASP A 111 0.11 20.95 -2.78
C ASP A 111 -1.10 20.08 -3.18
N SER A 112 -2.03 20.60 -3.97
CA SER A 112 -3.17 19.84 -4.50
C SER A 112 -2.77 18.76 -5.51
N ASP A 113 -1.66 18.97 -6.23
CA ASP A 113 -1.15 18.08 -7.28
C ASP A 113 -0.09 17.08 -6.74
N GLN A 114 0.38 17.29 -5.51
CA GLN A 114 1.17 16.32 -4.74
C GLN A 114 0.36 15.06 -4.41
N TYR A 115 -0.97 15.10 -4.51
CA TYR A 115 -1.84 13.96 -4.30
C TYR A 115 -2.32 13.34 -5.62
N TYR A 116 -2.10 12.04 -5.81
CA TYR A 116 -2.62 11.29 -6.94
C TYR A 116 -3.47 10.10 -6.49
N HIS A 117 -4.63 9.92 -7.12
CA HIS A 117 -5.52 8.79 -6.88
C HIS A 117 -5.61 7.88 -8.10
N VAL A 118 -5.34 6.60 -7.89
CA VAL A 118 -5.53 5.50 -8.83
C VAL A 118 -6.71 4.67 -8.34
N ARG A 119 -7.68 4.43 -9.24
CA ARG A 119 -8.72 3.44 -9.03
C ARG A 119 -8.44 2.22 -9.90
N VAL A 120 -8.30 1.07 -9.28
CA VAL A 120 -8.08 -0.22 -9.95
C VAL A 120 -9.31 -1.07 -9.73
N ALA A 121 -10.12 -1.21 -10.78
CA ALA A 121 -11.31 -2.03 -10.72
C ALA A 121 -10.94 -3.52 -10.74
N ALA A 122 -11.58 -4.29 -9.87
CA ALA A 122 -11.50 -5.75 -9.81
C ALA A 122 -12.89 -6.34 -9.65
N ARG A 123 -13.04 -7.62 -9.98
CA ARG A 123 -14.29 -8.34 -9.77
C ARG A 123 -14.41 -8.72 -8.29
N GLU A 124 -15.59 -8.57 -7.72
CA GLU A 124 -15.88 -8.98 -6.34
C GLU A 124 -15.48 -10.44 -6.09
N HIS A 125 -15.00 -10.72 -4.87
CA HIS A 125 -14.58 -12.05 -4.41
C HIS A 125 -13.41 -12.68 -5.20
N THR A 126 -12.72 -11.92 -6.06
CA THR A 126 -11.52 -12.42 -6.76
C THR A 126 -10.26 -12.20 -5.93
N ALA A 127 -9.19 -12.89 -6.30
CA ALA A 127 -7.89 -12.68 -5.70
C ALA A 127 -7.32 -11.31 -6.13
N PRO A 128 -6.65 -10.58 -5.22
CA PRO A 128 -5.99 -9.32 -5.52
C PRO A 128 -4.64 -9.52 -6.26
N ASP A 129 -4.71 -10.01 -7.51
CA ASP A 129 -3.55 -10.41 -8.32
C ASP A 129 -2.53 -9.28 -8.60
N LEU A 130 -2.89 -8.02 -8.36
CA LEU A 130 -2.04 -6.86 -8.63
C LEU A 130 -1.17 -6.42 -7.45
N ILE A 131 -1.27 -7.05 -6.27
CA ILE A 131 -0.49 -6.64 -5.09
C ILE A 131 1.03 -6.70 -5.36
N ASP A 132 1.51 -7.78 -5.97
CA ASP A 132 2.94 -7.91 -6.30
C ASP A 132 3.38 -6.85 -7.31
N SER A 133 2.50 -6.50 -8.25
CA SER A 133 2.72 -5.40 -9.18
C SER A 133 2.80 -4.05 -8.47
N PHE A 134 1.95 -3.80 -7.47
CA PHE A 134 2.03 -2.59 -6.63
C PHE A 134 3.38 -2.53 -5.91
N ALA A 135 3.76 -3.59 -5.20
CA ALA A 135 5.04 -3.66 -4.51
C ALA A 135 6.23 -3.40 -5.46
N LEU A 136 6.23 -4.02 -6.64
CA LEU A 136 7.30 -3.85 -7.62
C LEU A 136 7.40 -2.42 -8.18
N HIS A 137 6.29 -1.72 -8.37
CA HIS A 137 6.33 -0.36 -8.92
C HIS A 137 6.61 0.69 -7.83
N LEU A 138 6.03 0.53 -6.64
CA LEU A 138 6.19 1.46 -5.53
C LEU A 138 7.60 1.41 -4.92
N SER A 139 8.28 0.27 -5.02
CA SER A 139 9.69 0.14 -4.62
C SER A 139 10.67 0.85 -5.56
N LYS A 140 10.23 1.22 -6.78
CA LYS A 140 11.07 1.90 -7.78
C LYS A 140 11.00 3.43 -7.70
N PHE A 141 10.22 3.99 -6.79
CA PHE A 141 10.13 5.43 -6.63
C PHE A 141 11.48 6.03 -6.23
N THR A 142 11.91 7.04 -6.98
CA THR A 142 13.15 7.80 -6.74
C THR A 142 12.94 8.99 -5.80
N PHE A 143 11.69 9.33 -5.50
CA PHE A 143 11.28 10.41 -4.61
C PHE A 143 10.50 9.89 -3.41
N GLU A 144 10.40 10.71 -2.36
CA GLU A 144 9.64 10.36 -1.17
C GLU A 144 8.13 10.48 -1.41
N CYS A 145 7.43 9.36 -1.35
CA CYS A 145 5.99 9.32 -1.54
C CYS A 145 5.31 8.42 -0.53
N LEU A 146 4.29 8.91 0.15
CA LEU A 146 3.43 8.12 1.04
C LEU A 146 2.35 7.42 0.23
N THR A 147 2.18 6.11 0.45
CA THR A 147 1.15 5.31 -0.23
C THR A 147 -0.02 5.03 0.71
N HIS A 148 -1.23 5.35 0.26
CA HIS A 148 -2.49 4.91 0.86
C HIS A 148 -3.04 3.78 -0.01
N LEU A 149 -3.23 2.59 0.56
CA LEU A 149 -3.72 1.43 -0.18
C LEU A 149 -5.02 0.94 0.45
N SER A 150 -6.09 0.94 -0.33
CA SER A 150 -7.35 0.29 0.00
C SER A 150 -7.55 -0.93 -0.88
N ILE A 151 -7.75 -2.10 -0.29
CA ILE A 151 -8.14 -3.34 -0.99
C ILE A 151 -9.51 -3.76 -0.48
N ARG A 152 -10.53 -3.76 -1.34
CA ARG A 152 -11.94 -3.90 -0.93
C ARG A 152 -12.68 -5.01 -1.66
N ASN A 153 -13.44 -5.80 -0.92
CA ASN A 153 -14.28 -6.91 -1.40
C ASN A 153 -13.51 -7.94 -2.25
N LEU A 154 -12.22 -8.11 -1.96
CA LEU A 154 -11.36 -9.10 -2.61
C LEU A 154 -10.97 -10.19 -1.62
N ARG A 155 -10.73 -11.41 -2.14
CA ARG A 155 -10.29 -12.53 -1.32
C ARG A 155 -8.80 -12.39 -1.01
N ILE A 156 -8.50 -11.77 0.12
CA ILE A 156 -7.13 -11.55 0.60
C ILE A 156 -6.66 -12.82 1.31
N THR A 157 -5.59 -13.43 0.80
CA THR A 157 -5.00 -14.66 1.35
C THR A 157 -3.77 -14.35 2.18
N LYS A 158 -3.24 -15.36 2.87
CA LYS A 158 -1.99 -15.28 3.62
C LYS A 158 -0.82 -14.80 2.74
N ALA A 159 -0.72 -15.29 1.50
CA ALA A 159 0.31 -14.89 0.55
C ALA A 159 0.22 -13.39 0.20
N HIS A 160 -1.00 -12.91 -0.08
CA HIS A 160 -1.25 -11.50 -0.39
C HIS A 160 -0.82 -10.56 0.74
N MET A 161 -1.12 -10.91 2.01
CA MET A 161 -0.69 -10.11 3.16
C MET A 161 0.85 -10.09 3.34
N MET A 162 1.53 -11.18 2.99
CA MET A 162 3.00 -11.22 3.00
C MET A 162 3.62 -10.36 1.90
N SER A 163 2.97 -10.26 0.73
CA SER A 163 3.41 -9.37 -0.35
C SER A 163 3.30 -7.89 0.01
N LEU A 164 2.31 -7.50 0.83
CA LEU A 164 2.18 -6.11 1.31
C LEU A 164 3.41 -5.62 2.09
N LEU A 165 4.16 -6.53 2.72
CA LEU A 165 5.40 -6.20 3.45
C LEU A 165 6.49 -5.62 2.53
N GLN A 166 6.37 -5.81 1.21
CA GLN A 166 7.34 -5.32 0.23
C GLN A 166 7.09 -3.85 -0.17
N ILE A 167 6.02 -3.21 0.31
CA ILE A 167 5.69 -1.81 0.01
C ILE A 167 6.38 -0.90 1.04
N PRO A 168 7.45 -0.17 0.68
CA PRO A 168 8.31 0.49 1.65
C PRO A 168 7.67 1.74 2.31
N ASN A 169 6.86 2.48 1.55
CA ASN A 169 6.30 3.75 1.99
C ASN A 169 4.79 3.69 2.25
N LEU A 170 4.29 2.53 2.70
CA LEU A 170 2.88 2.38 3.03
C LEU A 170 2.54 3.18 4.30
N ALA A 171 1.63 4.13 4.18
CA ALA A 171 1.24 5.07 5.25
C ALA A 171 -0.17 4.80 5.79
N VAL A 172 -1.08 4.37 4.92
CA VAL A 172 -2.42 3.91 5.28
C VAL A 172 -2.71 2.59 4.57
N LEU A 173 -3.22 1.62 5.31
CA LEU A 173 -3.63 0.32 4.78
C LEU A 173 -5.07 0.02 5.19
N SER A 174 -5.99 -0.07 4.23
CA SER A 174 -7.37 -0.49 4.46
C SER A 174 -7.63 -1.79 3.73
N LEU A 175 -7.83 -2.88 4.46
CA LEU A 175 -8.16 -4.19 3.92
C LEU A 175 -9.60 -4.55 4.30
N GLU A 176 -10.38 -4.95 3.31
CA GLU A 176 -11.78 -5.34 3.47
C GLU A 176 -12.04 -6.61 2.66
N GLN A 177 -12.34 -7.69 3.37
CA GLN A 177 -12.74 -8.96 2.77
C GLN A 177 -14.25 -9.01 2.58
N PRO A 178 -14.76 -9.82 1.63
CA PRO A 178 -16.19 -10.08 1.57
C PRO A 178 -16.69 -10.76 2.85
N PRO A 179 -17.93 -10.47 3.30
CA PRO A 179 -18.53 -11.14 4.45
C PRO A 179 -18.53 -12.66 4.30
N VAL A 180 -18.38 -13.31 5.45
CA VAL A 180 -17.98 -14.70 5.67
C VAL A 180 -18.90 -15.78 5.06
N HIS A 181 -20.07 -15.43 4.56
CA HIS A 181 -21.23 -16.29 4.73
C HIS A 181 -21.17 -17.69 4.07
N TYR A 182 -20.34 -17.99 3.05
CA TYR A 182 -20.38 -19.31 2.39
C TYR A 182 -19.07 -19.80 1.71
N ILE A 183 -17.89 -19.25 2.03
CA ILE A 183 -16.65 -19.57 1.28
C ILE A 183 -15.70 -20.43 2.11
N ASP A 184 -15.00 -21.35 1.45
CA ASP A 184 -13.89 -22.13 1.99
C ASP A 184 -12.75 -21.23 2.51
N ARG A 185 -12.45 -21.34 3.81
CA ARG A 185 -11.59 -20.41 4.57
C ARG A 185 -10.19 -20.95 4.84
N THR A 186 -9.79 -22.04 4.20
CA THR A 186 -8.50 -22.69 4.49
C THR A 186 -7.28 -21.77 4.33
N ASP A 187 -7.39 -20.78 3.44
CA ASP A 187 -6.31 -19.81 3.15
C ASP A 187 -6.60 -18.39 3.65
N ASP A 188 -7.67 -18.22 4.43
CA ASP A 188 -8.00 -16.93 5.03
C ASP A 188 -7.02 -16.66 6.19
N PRO A 189 -6.59 -15.39 6.38
CA PRO A 189 -5.78 -15.00 7.53
C PRO A 189 -6.49 -15.31 8.85
N ASP A 190 -5.92 -16.23 9.61
CA ASP A 190 -6.34 -16.61 10.97
C ASP A 190 -5.44 -15.94 12.03
N ASP A 191 -5.81 -16.03 13.32
CA ASP A 191 -5.04 -15.42 14.42
C ASP A 191 -3.58 -15.89 14.45
N ARG A 192 -3.35 -17.17 14.16
CA ARG A 192 -2.01 -17.75 14.07
C ARG A 192 -1.19 -17.08 12.96
N PHE A 193 -1.78 -16.89 11.79
CA PHE A 193 -1.14 -16.19 10.69
C PHE A 193 -0.90 -14.73 11.03
N MET A 194 -1.84 -14.03 11.67
CA MET A 194 -1.65 -12.64 12.11
C MET A 194 -0.42 -12.52 13.03
N SER A 195 -0.23 -13.46 13.96
CA SER A 195 0.99 -13.54 14.79
C SER A 195 2.27 -13.69 13.96
N ILE A 196 2.24 -14.52 12.92
CA ILE A 196 3.36 -14.68 11.97
C ILE A 196 3.59 -13.40 11.15
N TRP A 197 2.52 -12.73 10.73
CA TRP A 197 2.57 -11.50 9.95
C TRP A 197 3.18 -10.36 10.77
N GLY A 198 2.69 -10.11 11.99
CA GLY A 198 3.28 -9.11 12.89
C GLY A 198 4.72 -9.40 13.25
N ARG A 199 5.09 -10.68 13.41
CA ARG A 199 6.51 -11.06 13.57
C ARG A 199 7.34 -10.69 12.34
N SER A 200 6.81 -10.97 11.15
CA SER A 200 7.46 -10.68 9.86
C SER A 200 7.61 -9.17 9.63
N VAL A 201 6.64 -8.36 10.04
CA VAL A 201 6.72 -6.89 10.02
C VAL A 201 7.96 -6.42 10.78
N ARG A 202 8.13 -6.89 12.02
CA ARG A 202 9.27 -6.55 12.86
C ARG A 202 10.60 -7.06 12.29
N GLU A 203 10.65 -8.31 11.85
CA GLU A 203 11.89 -8.93 11.34
C GLU A 203 12.37 -8.30 10.03
N LYS A 204 11.45 -7.90 9.15
CA LYS A 204 11.78 -7.25 7.87
C LYS A 204 11.92 -5.73 7.98
N GLY A 205 11.57 -5.13 9.12
CA GLY A 205 11.46 -3.67 9.24
C GLY A 205 10.42 -3.07 8.29
N ALA A 206 9.37 -3.84 7.97
CA ALA A 206 8.30 -3.37 7.10
C ALA A 206 7.42 -2.34 7.82
N PHE A 207 6.64 -1.56 7.06
CA PHE A 207 5.66 -0.62 7.61
C PHE A 207 6.23 0.46 8.53
N GLY A 208 7.48 0.89 8.26
CA GLY A 208 8.12 1.99 8.99
C GLY A 208 7.40 3.34 8.91
N LYS A 209 6.47 3.51 7.95
CA LYS A 209 5.65 4.71 7.77
C LYS A 209 4.16 4.49 7.99
N LEU A 210 3.72 3.27 8.33
CA LEU A 210 2.30 2.93 8.40
C LEU A 210 1.70 3.50 9.69
N LYS A 211 0.95 4.58 9.57
CA LYS A 211 0.31 5.26 10.72
C LYS A 211 -1.10 4.75 11.00
N ALA A 212 -1.83 4.35 9.96
CA ALA A 212 -3.21 3.90 10.09
C ALA A 212 -3.45 2.56 9.39
N ILE A 213 -4.17 1.66 10.06
CA ILE A 213 -4.64 0.39 9.48
C ILE A 213 -6.13 0.19 9.69
N ARG A 214 -6.82 -0.40 8.73
CA ARG A 214 -8.21 -0.85 8.84
C ARG A 214 -8.31 -2.29 8.35
N LEU A 215 -8.90 -3.17 9.16
CA LEU A 215 -9.11 -4.57 8.85
C LEU A 215 -10.61 -4.88 9.02
N LYS A 216 -11.30 -5.12 7.90
CA LYS A 216 -12.74 -5.45 7.87
C LYS A 216 -13.00 -6.88 7.41
N HIS A 217 -13.89 -7.56 8.10
CA HIS A 217 -14.37 -8.93 7.85
C HIS A 217 -13.28 -10.01 7.90
N PHE A 218 -12.23 -9.79 8.68
CA PHE A 218 -11.23 -10.81 8.97
C PHE A 218 -11.70 -11.70 10.14
N ALA A 219 -11.40 -13.00 10.08
CA ALA A 219 -11.72 -13.96 11.14
C ALA A 219 -10.63 -13.94 12.23
N MET A 220 -10.57 -12.83 12.96
CA MET A 220 -9.54 -12.58 13.97
C MET A 220 -10.16 -12.07 15.28
N GLY A 221 -9.64 -12.56 16.41
CA GLY A 221 -10.04 -12.12 17.75
C GLY A 221 -9.44 -10.77 18.10
N LEU A 222 -10.12 -9.95 18.91
CA LEU A 222 -9.69 -8.58 19.25
C LEU A 222 -8.31 -8.59 19.90
N VAL A 223 -8.11 -9.43 20.90
CA VAL A 223 -6.87 -9.48 21.69
C VAL A 223 -5.66 -9.86 20.83
N ASP A 224 -5.80 -10.92 20.03
CA ASP A 224 -4.74 -11.39 19.12
C ASP A 224 -4.40 -10.34 18.06
N SER A 225 -5.43 -9.66 17.54
CA SER A 225 -5.27 -8.55 16.59
C SER A 225 -4.42 -7.43 17.18
N LEU A 226 -4.72 -6.99 18.40
CA LEU A 226 -4.00 -5.89 19.04
C LEU A 226 -2.55 -6.26 19.37
N GLN A 227 -2.30 -7.46 19.88
CA GLN A 227 -0.96 -7.94 20.16
C GLN A 227 -0.09 -8.00 18.88
N VAL A 228 -0.70 -8.30 17.74
CA VAL A 228 -0.03 -8.28 16.44
C VAL A 228 0.29 -6.86 16.00
N LEU A 229 -0.69 -5.95 16.12
CA LEU A 229 -0.56 -4.55 15.72
C LEU A 229 0.45 -3.76 16.57
N GLU A 230 0.69 -4.16 17.82
CA GLU A 230 1.77 -3.61 18.66
C GLU A 230 3.17 -3.73 18.02
N ARG A 231 3.36 -4.72 17.13
CA ARG A 231 4.65 -4.95 16.45
C ARG A 231 4.91 -3.98 15.28
N PHE A 232 3.93 -3.15 14.94
CA PHE A 232 4.05 -2.17 13.86
C PHE A 232 4.68 -0.90 14.42
N PRO A 233 5.83 -0.45 13.87
CA PRO A 233 6.66 0.56 14.53
C PRO A 233 6.03 1.96 14.53
N ALA A 234 5.31 2.33 13.47
CA ALA A 234 4.76 3.68 13.29
C ALA A 234 3.24 3.74 13.45
N LEU A 235 2.59 2.63 13.81
CA LEU A 235 1.14 2.54 13.85
C LEU A 235 0.58 3.28 15.06
N SER A 236 -0.29 4.24 14.81
CA SER A 236 -0.96 5.06 15.85
C SER A 236 -2.48 4.93 15.85
N LEU A 237 -3.08 4.47 14.73
CA LEU A 237 -4.52 4.32 14.58
C LEU A 237 -4.86 2.97 13.96
N CYS A 238 -5.80 2.23 14.53
CA CYS A 238 -6.36 1.06 13.88
C CYS A 238 -7.90 1.02 13.92
N ASN A 239 -8.49 0.42 12.90
CA ASN A 239 -9.90 0.06 12.87
C ASN A 239 -10.05 -1.44 12.67
N LEU A 240 -10.78 -2.06 13.59
CA LEU A 240 -11.09 -3.48 13.55
C LEU A 240 -12.61 -3.62 13.39
N ASP A 241 -13.01 -4.36 12.39
CA ASP A 241 -14.41 -4.63 12.07
C ASP A 241 -14.52 -6.12 11.77
N ALA A 242 -14.78 -6.89 12.81
CA ALA A 242 -15.03 -8.31 12.71
C ALA A 242 -16.24 -8.64 13.55
N GLY A 243 -17.13 -9.50 13.03
CA GLY A 243 -18.27 -10.00 13.82
C GLY A 243 -17.80 -10.61 15.14
N LEU A 244 -16.64 -11.28 15.15
CA LEU A 244 -16.01 -11.84 16.35
C LEU A 244 -15.60 -10.76 17.37
N VAL A 245 -15.11 -9.61 16.92
CA VAL A 245 -14.76 -8.50 17.82
C VAL A 245 -16.01 -8.01 18.55
N LEU A 246 -17.17 -8.01 17.90
CA LEU A 246 -18.43 -7.60 18.55
C LEU A 246 -18.94 -8.63 19.55
N GLU A 247 -18.81 -9.92 19.23
CA GLU A 247 -19.13 -10.99 20.16
C GLU A 247 -18.25 -10.89 21.42
N GLU A 248 -16.94 -10.69 21.24
CA GLU A 248 -16.00 -10.49 22.36
C GLU A 248 -16.30 -9.22 23.16
N LEU A 249 -16.60 -8.09 22.50
CA LEU A 249 -16.97 -6.85 23.19
C LEU A 249 -18.26 -7.02 24.00
N HIS A 250 -19.25 -7.77 23.48
CA HIS A 250 -20.49 -8.05 24.19
C HIS A 250 -20.26 -8.92 25.43
N ASP A 251 -19.35 -9.90 25.36
CA ASP A 251 -18.97 -10.72 26.52
C ASP A 251 -18.23 -9.91 27.59
N ILE A 252 -17.42 -8.93 27.18
CA ILE A 252 -16.70 -8.03 28.10
C ILE A 252 -17.67 -7.03 28.78
N ASP A 253 -18.61 -6.44 28.03
CA ASP A 253 -19.59 -5.45 28.53
C ASP A 253 -20.53 -6.04 29.59
N LEU A 254 -20.86 -7.33 29.49
CA LEU A 254 -21.71 -8.02 30.47
C LEU A 254 -21.00 -8.30 31.80
N GLY A 255 -19.66 -8.24 31.83
CA GLY A 255 -18.85 -8.63 32.98
C GLY A 255 -18.32 -7.48 33.85
N SER A 256 -18.17 -6.26 33.32
CA SER A 256 -17.55 -5.16 34.08
C SER A 256 -18.06 -3.78 33.67
N SER A 257 -18.55 -3.01 34.66
CA SER A 257 -18.94 -1.60 34.52
C SER A 257 -17.78 -0.62 34.28
N SER A 258 -16.62 -1.12 33.87
CA SER A 258 -15.38 -0.37 33.63
C SER A 258 -14.80 -0.68 32.25
N PHE A 259 -15.63 -0.66 31.21
CA PHE A 259 -15.22 -0.79 29.80
C PHE A 259 -14.29 0.34 29.31
N GLY A 260 -13.97 1.31 30.19
CA GLY A 260 -13.39 2.59 29.81
C GLY A 260 -11.89 2.75 30.01
N GLU A 261 -11.19 1.82 30.67
CA GLU A 261 -9.80 2.12 31.02
C GLU A 261 -8.78 1.49 30.07
N GLU A 262 -8.55 0.18 29.98
CA GLU A 262 -7.34 -0.28 29.28
C GLU A 262 -7.52 -1.61 28.53
N PHE A 263 -7.35 -1.60 27.20
CA PHE A 263 -7.18 -2.81 26.40
C PHE A 263 -5.69 -3.19 26.35
N HIS A 264 -5.35 -4.41 26.78
CA HIS A 264 -4.04 -5.06 26.64
C HIS A 264 -2.82 -4.13 26.97
N ASN A 265 -2.35 -4.16 28.22
CA ASN A 265 -1.17 -3.43 28.71
C ASN A 265 -1.20 -1.89 28.48
N ASP A 266 -2.38 -1.29 28.48
CA ASP A 266 -2.60 0.17 28.42
C ASP A 266 -2.11 0.84 27.12
N GLN A 267 -1.80 0.03 26.10
CA GLN A 267 -1.25 0.51 24.83
C GLN A 267 -2.31 0.92 23.83
N TRP A 268 -3.53 0.39 23.94
CA TRP A 268 -4.62 0.71 23.05
C TRP A 268 -5.77 1.33 23.84
N GLN A 269 -6.17 2.51 23.43
CA GLN A 269 -7.32 3.21 23.96
C GLN A 269 -8.39 3.26 22.88
N ASP A 270 -9.64 3.00 23.25
CA ASP A 270 -10.76 3.39 22.40
C ASP A 270 -10.61 4.86 22.06
N LEU A 271 -10.69 5.20 20.78
CA LEU A 271 -10.62 6.58 20.35
C LEU A 271 -11.93 7.22 20.82
N PRO A 272 -11.94 7.95 21.95
CA PRO A 272 -13.19 8.32 22.57
C PRO A 272 -13.95 9.19 21.58
N SER A 273 -15.22 8.87 21.41
CA SER A 273 -16.17 9.71 20.67
C SER A 273 -16.47 10.96 21.52
N GLU A 274 -15.46 11.80 21.78
CA GLU A 274 -15.60 12.96 22.65
C GLU A 274 -16.59 13.96 22.05
N GLY A 275 -17.64 14.22 22.84
CA GLY A 275 -18.66 15.23 22.59
C GLY A 275 -20.05 14.66 22.33
N ASN A 276 -20.89 14.59 23.36
CA ASN A 276 -22.33 14.25 23.27
C ASN A 276 -22.64 12.83 22.75
N LEU A 277 -23.55 12.10 23.39
CA LEU A 277 -23.90 10.72 23.03
C LEU A 277 -24.39 10.55 21.57
N ASP A 278 -24.74 11.64 20.90
CA ASP A 278 -25.07 11.72 19.47
C ASP A 278 -23.83 11.59 18.54
N HIS A 279 -22.60 11.65 19.06
CA HIS A 279 -21.34 11.46 18.32
C HIS A 279 -20.75 10.05 18.45
N ARG A 280 -21.29 9.19 19.33
CA ARG A 280 -21.04 7.73 19.27
C ARG A 280 -21.35 7.16 17.88
N TRP A 281 -22.29 7.79 17.17
CA TRP A 281 -22.68 7.44 15.80
C TRP A 281 -21.82 8.12 14.71
N LYS A 282 -21.00 9.13 15.04
CA LYS A 282 -20.13 9.81 14.07
C LYS A 282 -18.83 9.06 13.82
N PHE A 283 -18.32 8.27 14.78
CA PHE A 283 -17.15 7.40 14.57
C PHE A 283 -17.53 6.01 14.04
N LYS A 284 -18.72 5.49 14.36
CA LYS A 284 -19.34 4.42 13.53
C LYS A 284 -19.39 4.82 12.05
N ARG A 285 -19.51 6.12 11.76
CA ARG A 285 -19.58 6.69 10.41
C ARG A 285 -18.33 7.53 10.03
N LEU A 286 -17.11 7.01 10.20
CA LEU A 286 -15.94 7.70 9.62
C LEU A 286 -15.96 7.75 8.07
N ARG A 287 -16.76 6.89 7.43
CA ARG A 287 -17.36 7.19 6.13
C ARG A 287 -18.77 7.73 6.30
N PRO A 288 -18.98 9.04 6.43
CA PRO A 288 -20.26 9.60 6.04
C PRO A 288 -20.53 9.16 4.59
N ILE A 289 -21.80 8.90 4.25
CA ILE A 289 -22.24 8.30 2.98
C ILE A 289 -21.65 8.99 1.71
N ASN A 290 -21.09 10.19 1.87
CA ASN A 290 -20.63 11.05 0.78
C ASN A 290 -19.11 11.09 0.59
N TYR A 291 -18.30 10.43 1.41
CA TYR A 291 -16.84 10.48 1.23
C TYR A 291 -16.36 9.43 0.24
N SER A 292 -15.46 9.84 -0.65
CA SER A 292 -14.69 8.93 -1.48
C SER A 292 -13.70 8.12 -0.63
N VAL A 293 -13.29 6.95 -1.13
CA VAL A 293 -12.27 6.11 -0.48
C VAL A 293 -10.96 6.87 -0.27
N GLN A 294 -10.62 7.76 -1.21
CA GLN A 294 -9.44 8.61 -1.11
C GLN A 294 -9.53 9.56 0.10
N GLU A 295 -10.65 10.27 0.27
CA GLU A 295 -10.84 11.22 1.36
C GLU A 295 -10.89 10.51 2.72
N ASP A 296 -11.48 9.31 2.77
CA ASP A 296 -11.50 8.46 3.96
C ASP A 296 -10.07 8.05 4.38
N MET A 297 -9.23 7.59 3.45
CA MET A 297 -7.83 7.26 3.76
C MET A 297 -7.01 8.48 4.15
N GLU A 298 -7.22 9.63 3.50
CA GLU A 298 -6.55 10.89 3.87
C GLU A 298 -6.95 11.35 5.27
N ARG A 299 -8.24 11.22 5.63
CA ARG A 299 -8.73 11.50 6.97
C ARG A 299 -8.13 10.54 8.00
N MET A 300 -8.05 9.25 7.71
CA MET A 300 -7.37 8.27 8.58
C MET A 300 -5.92 8.67 8.83
N TYR A 301 -5.17 9.02 7.78
CA TYR A 301 -3.79 9.47 7.91
C TYR A 301 -3.68 10.75 8.74
N SER A 302 -4.60 11.69 8.54
CA SER A 302 -4.62 12.98 9.25
C SER A 302 -4.85 12.78 10.75
N ILE A 303 -5.88 12.00 11.12
CA ILE A 303 -6.17 11.63 12.52
C ILE A 303 -4.97 10.90 13.13
N ALA A 304 -4.43 9.90 12.42
CA ALA A 304 -3.27 9.14 12.90
C ALA A 304 -2.02 10.01 13.11
N THR A 305 -1.86 11.07 12.31
CA THR A 305 -0.78 12.04 12.45
C THR A 305 -1.02 13.01 13.60
N GLU A 306 -2.26 13.44 13.84
CA GLU A 306 -2.63 14.28 15.00
C GLU A 306 -2.45 13.54 16.33
N LEU A 307 -2.70 12.23 16.35
CA LEU A 307 -2.49 11.38 17.52
C LEU A 307 -1.01 11.15 17.84
N ASP A 308 -0.14 11.29 16.84
CA ASP A 308 1.30 11.12 16.96
C ASP A 308 1.93 12.43 17.50
N GLN A 309 1.96 12.56 18.82
CA GLN A 309 2.48 13.75 19.54
C GLN A 309 3.95 14.08 19.20
N ASN A 310 4.69 13.12 18.66
CA ASN A 310 6.10 13.26 18.30
C ASN A 310 6.33 13.70 16.85
N ALA A 311 5.27 13.95 16.07
CA ALA A 311 5.39 14.35 14.68
C ALA A 311 5.94 15.79 14.56
N THR A 312 7.27 15.93 14.62
CA THR A 312 7.98 17.19 14.38
C THR A 312 7.82 17.59 12.92
N SER A 313 7.04 18.65 12.69
CA SER A 313 6.81 19.36 11.42
C SER A 313 5.99 18.60 10.35
N LYS A 314 5.02 19.32 9.77
CA LYS A 314 4.25 18.92 8.58
C LYS A 314 5.19 18.96 7.36
N VAL A 315 6.03 17.96 7.20
CA VAL A 315 6.75 17.77 5.93
C VAL A 315 5.70 17.40 4.89
N SER A 316 5.55 18.25 3.86
CA SER A 316 4.68 17.94 2.73
C SER A 316 5.34 16.84 1.93
N HIS A 317 4.69 15.68 1.87
CA HIS A 317 5.14 14.54 1.09
C HIS A 317 4.13 14.31 -0.02
N SER A 318 4.61 13.93 -1.20
CA SER A 318 3.75 13.46 -2.28
C SER A 318 2.96 12.24 -1.81
N ARG A 319 1.67 12.18 -2.14
CA ARG A 319 0.76 11.12 -1.69
C ARG A 319 0.18 10.38 -2.88
N LEU A 320 0.29 9.06 -2.84
CA LEU A 320 -0.36 8.18 -3.79
C LEU A 320 -1.46 7.41 -3.08
N SER A 321 -2.65 7.43 -3.63
CA SER A 321 -3.81 6.70 -3.14
C SER A 321 -4.23 5.66 -4.17
N ILE A 322 -4.29 4.40 -3.78
CA ILE A 322 -4.68 3.27 -4.63
C ILE A 322 -5.94 2.65 -4.02
N ASP A 323 -7.07 2.79 -4.71
CA ASP A 323 -8.32 2.07 -4.41
C ASP A 323 -8.43 0.86 -5.34
N TYR A 324 -8.15 -0.33 -4.79
CA TYR A 324 -8.18 -1.60 -5.50
C TYR A 324 -9.37 -2.45 -5.05
N GLY A 325 -10.31 -2.72 -5.94
CA GLY A 325 -11.48 -3.51 -5.59
C GLY A 325 -12.65 -3.28 -6.53
N GLU A 326 -13.83 -3.63 -6.05
CA GLU A 326 -15.05 -3.59 -6.84
C GLU A 326 -15.43 -2.17 -7.31
N GLU A 327 -15.77 -2.03 -8.59
CA GLU A 327 -16.17 -0.75 -9.18
C GLU A 327 -17.56 -0.29 -8.70
N SER A 328 -18.45 -1.24 -8.40
CA SER A 328 -19.76 -1.02 -7.78
C SER A 328 -19.63 -0.79 -6.27
N SER A 329 -18.82 0.19 -5.87
CA SER A 329 -18.73 0.64 -4.48
C SER A 329 -19.97 1.42 -4.01
N LYS A 330 -21.16 1.06 -4.50
CA LYS A 330 -22.37 1.08 -3.68
C LYS A 330 -22.37 -0.13 -2.75
N THR A 331 -21.20 -0.52 -2.22
CA THR A 331 -21.12 -1.25 -0.97
C THR A 331 -21.97 -0.45 -0.01
N ARG A 332 -23.19 -0.93 0.21
CA ARG A 332 -24.09 -0.37 1.20
C ARG A 332 -23.31 -0.57 2.48
N TYR A 333 -22.69 0.51 2.96
CA TYR A 333 -22.20 0.55 4.31
C TYR A 333 -23.36 0.08 5.17
N ASP A 334 -23.23 -1.10 5.75
CA ASP A 334 -24.27 -1.62 6.60
C ASP A 334 -24.11 -0.90 7.93
N PRO A 335 -25.03 0.00 8.31
CA PRO A 335 -24.93 0.72 9.58
C PRO A 335 -25.02 -0.22 10.80
N SER A 336 -25.37 -1.49 10.60
CA SER A 336 -25.30 -2.52 11.63
C SER A 336 -23.88 -3.06 11.87
N GLU A 337 -22.95 -2.88 10.93
CA GLU A 337 -21.54 -3.23 11.12
C GLU A 337 -20.92 -2.25 12.11
N ALA A 338 -20.68 -2.74 13.32
CA ALA A 338 -19.96 -1.99 14.32
C ALA A 338 -18.46 -2.14 14.06
N SER A 339 -17.80 -0.99 13.93
CA SER A 339 -16.36 -0.91 13.75
C SER A 339 -15.74 -0.25 14.98
N LEU A 340 -14.65 -0.81 15.48
CA LEU A 340 -13.93 -0.34 16.66
C LEU A 340 -12.70 0.46 16.21
N TRP A 341 -12.62 1.73 16.60
CA TRP A 341 -11.47 2.58 16.32
C TRP A 341 -10.61 2.72 17.56
N LEU A 342 -9.36 2.28 17.48
CA LEU A 342 -8.43 2.33 18.60
C LEU A 342 -7.26 3.23 18.25
N LYS A 343 -6.88 4.08 19.18
CA LYS A 343 -5.63 4.85 19.13
C LYS A 343 -4.57 4.15 19.98
N ARG A 344 -3.33 4.17 19.52
CA ARG A 344 -2.20 3.68 20.28
C ARG A 344 -1.72 4.76 21.24
N THR A 345 -1.60 4.43 22.52
CA THR A 345 -0.89 5.25 23.50
C THR A 345 0.59 5.28 23.10
N PRO A 346 1.22 6.46 22.96
CA PRO A 346 2.65 6.53 22.69
C PRO A 346 3.38 5.73 23.75
N GLN A 347 4.12 4.70 23.35
CA GLN A 347 5.09 4.11 24.25
C GLN A 347 6.09 5.22 24.54
N VAL A 348 6.07 5.74 25.77
CA VAL A 348 7.24 6.42 26.30
C VAL A 348 8.33 5.37 26.19
N MET A 349 9.20 5.50 25.18
CA MET A 349 10.43 4.73 25.16
C MET A 349 11.17 5.21 26.38
N ASP A 350 10.89 4.58 27.52
CA ASP A 350 11.69 4.68 28.72
C ASP A 350 13.09 4.43 28.23
N GLN A 351 13.86 5.52 28.13
CA GLN A 351 15.12 5.56 27.42
C GLN A 351 15.92 4.41 27.96
N ALA A 352 15.96 3.32 27.16
CA ALA A 352 16.27 1.99 27.65
C ALA A 352 17.50 2.15 28.50
N HIS A 353 17.34 2.02 29.83
CA HIS A 353 18.35 2.42 30.80
C HIS A 353 19.66 1.88 30.27
N LYS A 354 20.43 2.79 29.67
CA LYS A 354 21.66 2.46 28.99
C LYS A 354 22.52 2.10 30.16
N ARG A 355 22.51 0.81 30.54
CA ARG A 355 23.27 0.28 31.66
C ARG A 355 24.66 0.81 31.42
N SER A 356 25.01 1.85 32.17
CA SER A 356 26.28 2.51 32.10
C SER A 356 27.23 1.42 32.51
N ASN A 357 27.87 0.81 31.51
CA ASN A 357 28.92 -0.17 31.71
C ASN A 357 30.20 0.60 32.12
N GLU A 358 30.05 1.54 33.07
CA GLU A 358 31.11 2.43 33.55
C GLU A 358 31.83 1.84 34.77
N GLU A 359 31.36 0.74 35.36
CA GLU A 359 32.07 0.02 36.43
C GLU A 359 32.94 -1.13 35.88
N ALA A 360 33.89 -0.81 34.99
CA ALA A 360 34.97 -1.74 34.65
C ALA A 360 36.35 -1.06 34.44
N MET A 361 36.56 0.16 34.94
CA MET A 361 37.91 0.74 35.06
C MET A 361 38.57 0.33 36.39
N GLY A 362 38.87 -0.95 36.57
CA GLY A 362 39.56 -1.39 37.79
C GLY A 362 40.19 -2.78 37.79
N ALA A 363 40.13 -3.53 36.69
CA ALA A 363 40.74 -4.86 36.63
C ALA A 363 41.98 -4.85 35.71
N PRO A 364 43.15 -5.32 36.19
CA PRO A 364 44.35 -5.41 35.37
C PRO A 364 44.14 -6.31 34.15
N PRO A 365 44.82 -6.04 33.02
CA PRO A 365 44.57 -6.71 31.75
C PRO A 365 44.86 -8.21 31.85
N LYS A 366 43.81 -9.03 31.99
CA LYS A 366 43.92 -10.47 31.78
C LYS A 366 44.24 -10.70 30.31
N LYS A 367 45.45 -11.21 30.05
CA LYS A 367 45.95 -11.63 28.74
C LYS A 367 44.87 -12.44 28.02
N LYS A 368 44.30 -11.87 26.95
CA LYS A 368 43.36 -12.56 26.06
C LYS A 368 44.08 -13.78 25.50
N LYS A 369 43.69 -14.97 25.95
CA LYS A 369 44.00 -16.23 25.26
C LYS A 369 43.39 -16.11 23.86
N ARG A 370 44.25 -15.89 22.88
CA ARG A 370 43.96 -15.96 21.45
C ARG A 370 43.39 -17.34 21.18
N MET A 371 42.07 -17.45 21.11
CA MET A 371 41.39 -18.69 20.75
C MET A 371 41.64 -18.87 19.25
N GLU A 372 42.59 -19.76 18.95
CA GLU A 372 42.92 -20.19 17.61
C GLU A 372 41.72 -20.96 17.06
N ILE A 373 40.86 -20.25 16.31
CA ILE A 373 39.77 -20.85 15.56
C ILE A 373 40.45 -21.75 14.52
N ARG A 374 40.35 -23.07 14.74
CA ARG A 374 40.74 -24.11 13.80
C ARG A 374 40.03 -23.87 12.47
N ARG A 375 40.72 -23.21 11.53
CA ARG A 375 40.50 -23.34 10.09
C ARG A 375 40.78 -24.80 9.73
N ASN A 376 39.78 -25.66 9.86
CA ASN A 376 39.85 -26.99 9.28
C ASN A 376 38.49 -27.33 8.66
N LYS A 377 38.55 -27.58 7.35
CA LYS A 377 37.53 -28.20 6.50
C LYS A 377 36.46 -27.26 5.91
N GLN A 378 36.88 -26.29 5.10
CA GLN A 378 36.18 -26.10 3.82
C GLN A 378 36.59 -27.29 2.95
N LYS A 379 35.75 -28.32 2.89
CA LYS A 379 35.86 -29.34 1.84
C LYS A 379 35.31 -28.72 0.56
N ASP A 380 36.17 -28.69 -0.45
CA ASP A 380 35.85 -28.25 -1.79
C ASP A 380 34.83 -29.20 -2.42
N VAL A 381 33.64 -28.67 -2.74
CA VAL A 381 32.51 -29.41 -3.34
C VAL A 381 32.86 -29.90 -4.75
N GLY A 382 33.87 -29.28 -5.40
CA GLY A 382 34.36 -29.72 -6.72
C GLY A 382 34.97 -31.13 -6.72
N SER A 383 35.43 -31.64 -5.57
CA SER A 383 36.06 -32.97 -5.48
C SER A 383 35.07 -34.14 -5.43
N MET A 384 33.76 -33.90 -5.23
CA MET A 384 32.75 -34.98 -5.13
C MET A 384 32.09 -35.34 -6.47
N LEU A 385 32.29 -34.56 -7.53
CA LEU A 385 31.62 -34.79 -8.83
C LEU A 385 32.50 -35.52 -9.87
N ALA A 386 33.76 -35.78 -9.57
CA ALA A 386 34.66 -36.50 -10.49
C ALA A 386 34.48 -38.04 -10.50
N GLY A 387 33.53 -38.59 -9.74
CA GLY A 387 33.37 -40.04 -9.54
C GLY A 387 32.25 -40.73 -10.34
N PHE A 388 31.51 -40.04 -11.20
CA PHE A 388 30.35 -40.61 -11.91
C PHE A 388 30.54 -40.80 -13.43
N GLY A 389 31.79 -40.84 -13.91
CA GLY A 389 32.09 -41.17 -15.31
C GLY A 389 32.93 -42.44 -15.40
N GLY A 390 32.27 -43.59 -15.37
CA GLY A 390 32.85 -44.91 -15.64
C GLY A 390 31.84 -45.75 -16.39
#